data_AF-A0A534K1N3-F1
#
_entry.id   AF-A0A534K1N3-F1
#
_cell.length_a   1.000
_cell.length_b   1.000
_cell.length_c   1.000
_cell.angle_alpha   90.00
_cell.angle_beta   90.00
_cell.angle_gamma   90.00
#
_symmetry.space_group_name_H-M   'P 1'
#
loop_
_entity.id
_entity.type
_entity.pdbx_description
1 polymer ?
#
loop_
_entity_poly.entity_id
_entity_poly.type
_entity_poly.pdbx_seq_one_letter_code
_entity_poly.pdbx_strand_id
1 'polypeptide(L)' 'MPVRTTVLLREDVREHLLRKVGPRRLSDAINEILARALFQRKKSLFGADPWLSTKGLRDEREPHEGL' A
#
# COMPACT_ATOMS: atom_id res chain seq x y z
N MET A 1 16.07 0.35 0.12
CA MET A 1 17.08 0.27 1.19
C MET A 1 16.41 0.60 2.52
N PRO A 2 16.43 -0.28 3.53
CA PRO A 2 15.90 0.04 4.85
C PRO A 2 16.77 1.11 5.54
N VAL A 3 16.13 2.09 6.17
CA VAL A 3 16.80 3.16 6.95
C VAL A 3 16.61 2.86 8.43
N ARG A 4 17.68 3.02 9.23
CA ARG A 4 17.59 2.89 10.69
C ARG A 4 16.87 4.11 11.26
N THR A 5 15.72 3.87 11.87
CA THR A 5 14.89 4.91 12.47
C THR A 5 14.56 4.51 13.90
N THR A 6 14.74 5.44 14.83
CA THR A 6 14.32 5.25 16.23
C THR A 6 12.88 5.71 16.39
N VAL A 7 12.02 4.83 16.89
CA VAL A 7 10.61 5.13 17.19
C VAL A 7 10.32 4.83 18.66
N LEU A 8 9.61 5.73 19.32
CA LEU A 8 9.14 5.52 20.68
C LEU A 8 7.80 4.77 20.62
N LEU A 9 7.79 3.55 21.17
CA LEU A 9 6.59 2.75 21.32
C LEU A 9 6.17 2.77 22.79
N ARG A 10 4.86 2.82 23.03
CA ARG A 10 4.34 2.51 24.37
C ARG A 10 4.73 1.08 24.75
N GLU A 11 4.98 0.87 26.03
CA GLU A 11 5.48 -0.40 26.55
C GLU A 11 4.51 -1.56 26.29
N ASP A 12 3.22 -1.34 26.50
CA ASP A 12 2.15 -2.30 26.23
C ASP A 12 2.09 -2.73 24.75
N VAL A 13 2.24 -1.76 23.84
CA VAL A 13 2.29 -2.01 22.39
C VAL A 13 3.54 -2.82 22.03
N ARG A 14 4.69 -2.46 22.59
CA ARG A 14 5.96 -3.16 22.35
C ARG A 14 5.88 -4.61 22.83
N GLU A 15 5.36 -4.85 24.03
CA GLU A 15 5.20 -6.21 24.56
C GLU A 15 4.24 -7.04 23.71
N HIS A 16 3.10 -6.47 23.33
CA HIS A 16 2.12 -7.17 22.51
C HIS A 16 2.70 -7.56 21.15
N LEU A 17 3.42 -6.64 20.49
CA LEU A 17 4.09 -6.91 19.23
C LEU A 17 5.17 -7.98 19.37
N LEU A 18 6.00 -7.91 20.42
CA LEU A 18 7.03 -8.92 20.69
C LEU A 18 6.45 -10.31 20.91
N ARG A 19 5.34 -10.43 21.65
CA ARG A 19 4.65 -11.71 21.87
C ARG A 19 4.08 -12.28 20.57
N LYS A 20 3.61 -11.42 19.66
CA LYS A 20 2.92 -11.82 18.43
C LYS A 20 3.87 -12.23 17.31
N VAL A 21 4.94 -11.47 17.07
CA VAL A 21 5.84 -11.68 15.91
C VAL A 21 7.27 -12.05 16.29
N GLY A 22 7.62 -11.96 17.57
CA GLY A 22 8.96 -12.20 18.07
C GLY A 22 9.95 -11.05 17.78
N PRO A 23 11.15 -11.09 18.38
CA PRO A 23 12.11 -10.00 18.30
C PRO A 23 12.72 -9.80 16.91
N ARG A 24 12.86 -10.88 16.11
CA ARG A 24 13.51 -10.82 14.79
C ARG A 24 12.66 -10.14 13.71
N ARG A 25 11.34 -10.11 13.86
CA ARG A 25 10.40 -9.60 12.83
C ARG A 25 9.68 -8.32 13.24
N LEU A 26 10.12 -7.69 14.32
CA LEU A 26 9.46 -6.52 14.89
C LEU A 26 9.47 -5.33 13.93
N SER A 27 10.62 -5.05 13.30
CA SER A 27 10.75 -3.97 12.33
C SER A 27 9.84 -4.15 11.11
N ASP A 28 9.73 -5.38 10.60
CA ASP A 28 8.85 -5.69 9.47
C ASP A 28 7.38 -5.45 9.82
N ALA A 29 6.96 -5.92 11.00
CA ALA A 29 5.59 -5.74 11.48
C ALA A 29 5.24 -4.26 11.70
N ILE A 30 6.15 -3.47 12.28
CA ILE A 30 5.96 -2.03 12.46
C ILE A 30 5.80 -1.35 11.10
N ASN A 31 6.67 -1.65 10.14
CA ASN A 31 6.59 -1.08 8.79
C ASN A 31 5.29 -1.46 8.08
N GLU A 32 4.84 -2.71 8.20
CA GLU A 32 3.58 -3.16 7.60
C GLU A 32 2.36 -2.45 8.22
N ILE A 33 2.34 -2.27 9.54
CA ILE A 33 1.28 -1.55 10.26
C ILE A 33 1.26 -0.08 9.82
N LEU A 34 2.42 0.59 9.85
CA LEU A 34 2.56 1.97 9.41
C LEU A 34 2.15 2.12 7.95
N ALA A 35 2.54 1.18 7.10
CA ALA A 35 2.18 1.22 5.69
C ALA A 35 0.67 1.10 5.49
N ARG A 36 0.01 0.17 6.18
CA ARG A 36 -1.44 0.01 6.09
C ARG A 36 -2.20 1.21 6.65
N ALA A 37 -1.71 1.80 7.74
CA ALA A 37 -2.38 2.90 8.40
C ALA A 37 -2.21 4.23 7.66
N LEU A 38 -1.00 4.49 7.13
CA LEU A 38 -0.62 5.78 6.56
C LEU A 38 -0.67 5.79 5.02
N PHE A 39 -0.31 4.67 4.37
CA PHE A 39 -0.56 4.50 2.95
C PHE A 39 -1.95 3.89 2.78
N GLN A 40 -2.98 4.73 2.92
CA GLN A 40 -4.25 4.40 2.29
C GLN A 40 -3.96 4.17 0.80
N ARG A 41 -4.41 3.04 0.25
CA ARG A 41 -4.58 2.90 -1.19
C ARG A 41 -5.40 4.12 -1.60
N LYS A 42 -4.78 5.11 -2.28
CA LYS A 42 -5.55 6.12 -3.00
C LYS A 42 -6.58 5.30 -3.75
N LYS A 43 -7.87 5.46 -3.42
CA LYS A 43 -8.92 4.95 -4.28
C LYS A 43 -8.56 5.51 -5.64
N SER A 44 -8.08 4.63 -6.51
CA SER A 44 -7.99 4.95 -7.91
C SER A 44 -9.37 5.47 -8.27
N LEU A 45 -9.45 6.66 -8.85
CA LEU A 45 -10.71 7.16 -9.41
C LEU A 45 -11.20 6.22 -10.54
N PHE A 46 -10.33 5.34 -11.03
CA PHE A 46 -10.69 4.20 -11.87
C PHE A 46 -11.03 2.98 -11.02
N GLY A 47 -12.23 2.43 -11.24
CA GLY A 47 -12.72 1.22 -10.56
C GLY A 47 -13.62 1.47 -9.36
N ALA A 48 -14.21 2.66 -9.22
CA ALA A 48 -15.33 2.87 -8.28
C ALA A 48 -16.51 1.95 -8.63
N ASP A 49 -16.70 1.64 -9.92
CA ASP A 49 -17.59 0.60 -10.43
C ASP A 49 -16.76 -0.54 -11.07
N PRO A 50 -16.88 -1.80 -10.60
CA PRO A 50 -16.13 -2.94 -11.14
C PRO A 50 -16.37 -3.24 -12.63
N TRP A 51 -17.47 -2.75 -13.20
CA TRP A 51 -17.80 -2.87 -14.63
C TRP A 51 -17.06 -1.84 -15.50
N LEU A 52 -16.61 -0.71 -14.92
CA LEU A 52 -15.89 0.32 -15.66
C LEU A 52 -14.45 -0.13 -15.90
N SER A 53 -14.24 -0.85 -17.00
CA SER A 53 -12.91 -1.25 -17.47
C SER A 53 -12.41 -0.26 -18.52
N THR A 54 -11.09 -0.05 -18.57
CA THR A 54 -10.45 0.68 -19.67
C THR A 54 -10.43 -0.10 -20.98
N LYS A 55 -11.00 -1.30 -21.01
CA LYS A 55 -11.02 -2.20 -22.16
C LYS A 55 -11.94 -1.60 -23.23
N GLY A 56 -11.35 -1.05 -24.28
CA GLY A 56 -12.07 -0.42 -25.40
C GLY A 56 -12.13 1.11 -25.35
N LEU A 57 -11.51 1.77 -24.35
CA LEU A 57 -11.20 3.19 -24.48
C LEU A 57 -10.10 3.34 -25.54
N ARG A 58 -10.48 3.84 -26.71
CA ARG A 58 -9.55 4.33 -27.73
C ARG A 58 -9.32 5.81 -27.48
N ASP A 59 -8.08 6.24 -27.62
CA ASP A 59 -7.73 7.64 -27.55
C ASP A 59 -8.16 8.31 -28.87
N GLU A 60 -8.92 9.41 -28.83
CA GLU A 60 -9.37 10.10 -30.07
C GLU A 60 -8.21 10.69 -30.89
N ARG A 61 -7.00 10.63 -30.35
CA ARG A 61 -5.75 11.05 -31.01
C ARG A 61 -5.06 9.94 -31.80
N GLU A 62 -5.56 8.72 -31.76
CA GLU A 62 -4.97 7.60 -32.50
C GLU A 62 -5.30 7.77 -34.00
N PRO A 63 -4.33 8.13 -34.87
CA PRO A 63 -4.60 8.33 -36.27
C PRO A 63 -5.05 7.00 -36.88
N HIS A 64 -6.13 7.04 -37.65
CA HIS A 64 -6.65 5.90 -38.39
C HIS A 64 -5.59 5.39 -39.38
N GLU A 65 -4.77 4.42 -38.97
CA GLU A 65 -3.98 3.66 -39.92
C GLU A 65 -4.91 2.71 -40.70
N GLY A 66 -5.24 3.15 -41.92
CA GLY A 66 -5.23 2.30 -43.10
C GLY A 66 -6.47 1.45 -43.36
N LEU A 67 -7.26 1.89 -44.35
CA LEU A 67 -8.10 1.06 -45.23
C LEU A 67 -7.26 0.01 -45.99
#